data_AF-A0A4V6HZ54-F1
#
_entry.id   AF-A0A4V6HZ54-F1
#
_cell.length_a   1.000
_cell.length_b   1.000
_cell.length_c   1.000
_cell.angle_alpha   90.00
_cell.angle_beta   90.00
_cell.angle_gamma   90.00
#
_symmetry.space_group_name_H-M   'P 1'
#
loop_
_entity.id
_entity.type
_entity.pdbx_description
1 polymer ?
#
loop_
_entity_poly.entity_id
_entity_poly.type
_entity_poly.pdbx_seq_one_letter_code
_entity_poly.pdbx_strand_id
1 'polypeptide(L)'
;MRKITVPYLVFASLYFVLALFTILMLVLTSYFDEFGQMFRLTTQPFGVYFNIGIVLLVCGVIVAIFNIVRIYISHLPKAYSLIIGIALCVFIFLLYSEMFLLKRVFVDFFSFKDSITLNEEKAFHKNIYQIVGDYFFYCFFVVLPSAVYLLSFTFDKSTIGKILQLTQPGFNVIVCTLFGFAITPFFKGGIYGYIDLVLFVLGLCFVGYYCFKRYSSIDSYEYFNLFLLLVVCFVMLFGNFKFVNGESYFEVRKVFYILVLFGWCNNWMMKLTTKKKI
;
A
#
# COMPACT_ATOMS: atom_id res chain seq x y z
N MET A 1 -11.08 -25.09 -6.20
CA MET A 1 -11.31 -23.63 -6.06
C MET A 1 -11.03 -23.23 -4.63
N ARG A 2 -10.15 -22.26 -4.40
CA ARG A 2 -9.84 -21.75 -3.06
C ARG A 2 -11.10 -21.05 -2.53
N LYS A 3 -11.51 -21.29 -1.27
CA LYS A 3 -12.66 -20.57 -0.69
C LYS A 3 -12.29 -19.09 -0.58
N ILE A 4 -12.91 -18.27 -1.42
CA ILE A 4 -12.82 -16.80 -1.36
C ILE A 4 -13.38 -16.38 0.00
N THR A 5 -12.56 -15.77 0.84
CA THR A 5 -12.98 -15.28 2.14
C THR A 5 -13.47 -13.84 2.02
N VAL A 6 -14.41 -13.43 2.88
CA VAL A 6 -14.92 -12.05 2.90
C VAL A 6 -13.80 -11.01 3.02
N PRO A 7 -12.78 -11.17 3.88
CA PRO A 7 -11.67 -10.21 3.98
C PRO A 7 -10.86 -10.08 2.69
N TYR A 8 -10.67 -11.19 1.98
CA TYR A 8 -9.98 -11.21 0.69
C TYR A 8 -10.77 -10.43 -0.36
N LEU A 9 -12.09 -10.64 -0.42
CA LEU A 9 -12.97 -9.93 -1.35
C LEU A 9 -13.00 -8.43 -1.06
N VAL A 10 -13.16 -8.04 0.20
CA VAL A 10 -13.18 -6.63 0.61
C VAL A 10 -11.87 -5.94 0.23
N PHE A 11 -10.72 -6.56 0.51
CA PHE A 11 -9.43 -6.00 0.16
C PHE A 11 -9.25 -5.85 -1.37
N ALA A 12 -9.59 -6.89 -2.14
CA ALA A 12 -9.48 -6.84 -3.60
C ALA A 12 -10.40 -5.76 -4.20
N SER A 13 -11.63 -5.61 -3.71
CA SER A 13 -12.57 -4.58 -4.16
C SER A 13 -12.12 -3.17 -3.78
N LEU A 14 -11.63 -2.96 -2.56
CA LEU A 14 -11.10 -1.66 -2.14
C LEU A 14 -9.88 -1.26 -2.96
N TYR A 15 -8.97 -2.21 -3.21
CA TYR A 15 -7.84 -1.99 -4.10
C TYR A 15 -8.30 -1.65 -5.52
N PHE A 16 -9.24 -2.42 -6.08
CA PHE A 16 -9.77 -2.19 -7.41
C PHE A 16 -10.32 -0.76 -7.58
N VAL A 17 -11.20 -0.33 -6.67
CA VAL A 17 -11.82 1.01 -6.73
C VAL A 17 -10.77 2.10 -6.60
N LEU A 18 -9.85 1.97 -5.62
CA LEU A 18 -8.81 2.96 -5.39
C LEU A 18 -7.82 3.03 -6.56
N ALA A 19 -7.36 1.89 -7.07
CA ALA A 19 -6.44 1.82 -8.19
C ALA A 19 -7.07 2.38 -9.47
N LEU A 20 -8.33 2.05 -9.76
CA LEU A 20 -9.04 2.59 -10.92
C LEU A 20 -9.19 4.11 -10.81
N PHE A 21 -9.59 4.61 -9.64
CA PHE A 21 -9.66 6.05 -9.37
C PHE A 21 -8.29 6.71 -9.60
N THR A 22 -7.22 6.15 -9.03
CA THR A 22 -5.87 6.71 -9.18
C THR A 22 -5.38 6.69 -10.62
N ILE A 23 -5.58 5.59 -11.35
CA ILE A 23 -5.23 5.50 -12.77
C ILE A 23 -5.98 6.56 -13.57
N LEU A 24 -7.29 6.71 -13.33
CA LEU A 24 -8.10 7.70 -14.03
C LEU A 24 -7.58 9.12 -13.77
N MET A 25 -7.28 9.46 -12.52
CA MET A 25 -6.72 10.76 -12.16
C MET A 25 -5.35 11.00 -12.82
N LEU A 26 -4.49 9.98 -12.84
CA LEU A 26 -3.18 10.07 -13.51
C LEU A 26 -3.31 10.23 -15.02
N VAL A 27 -4.23 9.49 -15.67
CA VAL A 27 -4.49 9.60 -17.10
C VAL A 27 -5.05 10.99 -17.45
N LEU A 28 -6.04 11.47 -16.70
CA LEU A 28 -6.60 12.81 -16.92
C LEU A 28 -5.52 13.89 -16.82
N THR A 29 -4.68 13.84 -15.79
CA THR A 29 -3.62 14.83 -15.60
C THR A 29 -2.44 14.69 -16.59
N SER A 30 -2.19 13.52 -17.15
CA SER A 30 -1.06 13.31 -18.07
C SER A 30 -1.38 13.55 -19.54
N TYR A 31 -2.62 13.30 -19.96
CA TYR A 31 -3.02 13.37 -21.38
C TYR A 31 -3.96 14.54 -21.71
N PHE A 32 -4.62 15.14 -20.72
CA PHE A 32 -5.56 16.24 -20.94
C PHE A 32 -5.07 17.50 -20.22
N ASP A 33 -4.63 18.50 -20.99
CA ASP A 33 -4.08 19.73 -20.43
C ASP A 33 -5.07 20.48 -19.53
N GLU A 34 -6.37 20.41 -19.84
CA GLU A 34 -7.47 20.98 -19.06
C GLU A 34 -7.59 20.37 -17.64
N PHE A 35 -7.14 19.12 -17.48
CA PHE A 35 -7.18 18.37 -16.22
C PHE A 35 -5.81 18.20 -15.56
N GLY A 36 -4.78 18.93 -16.03
CA GLY A 36 -3.43 18.89 -15.47
C GLY A 36 -3.37 19.19 -13.97
N GLN A 37 -4.37 19.89 -13.44
CA GLN A 37 -4.44 20.28 -12.03
C GLN A 37 -5.35 19.38 -11.17
N MET A 38 -6.14 18.49 -11.80
CA MET A 38 -7.08 17.62 -11.08
C MET A 38 -6.38 16.67 -10.11
N PHE A 39 -5.26 16.08 -10.51
CA PHE A 39 -4.47 15.24 -9.60
C PHE A 39 -4.04 16.01 -8.35
N ARG A 40 -3.60 17.26 -8.51
CA ARG A 40 -3.21 18.13 -7.39
C ARG A 40 -4.38 18.44 -6.47
N LEU A 41 -5.58 18.73 -7.00
CA LEU A 41 -6.78 18.96 -6.18
C LEU A 41 -7.09 17.74 -5.31
N THR A 42 -6.92 16.53 -5.85
CA THR A 42 -7.14 15.30 -5.07
C THR A 42 -6.07 15.03 -4.02
N THR A 43 -4.84 15.50 -4.22
CA THR A 43 -3.68 15.31 -3.32
C THR A 43 -3.42 16.50 -2.39
N GLN A 44 -4.23 17.56 -2.45
CA GLN A 44 -4.13 18.71 -1.55
C GLN A 44 -4.25 18.29 -0.07
N PRO A 45 -3.75 19.12 0.87
CA PRO A 45 -4.00 18.93 2.30
C PRO A 45 -5.50 18.77 2.55
N PHE A 46 -5.90 17.73 3.29
CA PHE A 46 -7.32 17.38 3.53
C PHE A 46 -8.12 17.01 2.27
N GLY A 47 -7.46 16.73 1.15
CA GLY A 47 -8.06 16.28 -0.10
C GLY A 47 -8.58 14.85 -0.07
N VAL A 48 -8.94 14.32 -1.25
CA VAL A 48 -9.62 13.01 -1.38
C VAL A 48 -8.77 11.88 -0.81
N TYR A 49 -7.48 11.81 -1.17
CA TYR A 49 -6.59 10.74 -0.70
C TYR A 49 -6.42 10.74 0.81
N PHE A 50 -6.28 11.92 1.41
CA PHE A 50 -6.22 12.05 2.87
C PHE A 50 -7.47 11.48 3.54
N ASN A 51 -8.66 11.87 3.08
CA ASN A 51 -9.91 11.40 3.67
C ASN A 51 -10.07 9.89 3.53
N ILE A 52 -9.70 9.32 2.37
CA ILE A 52 -9.68 7.87 2.16
C ILE A 52 -8.70 7.20 3.16
N GLY A 53 -7.50 7.76 3.33
CA GLY A 53 -6.51 7.26 4.29
C GLY A 53 -7.03 7.25 5.73
N ILE A 54 -7.68 8.33 6.17
CA ILE A 54 -8.29 8.41 7.51
C ILE A 54 -9.40 7.38 7.69
N VAL A 55 -10.29 7.24 6.71
CA VAL A 55 -11.37 6.23 6.76
C VAL A 55 -10.78 4.82 6.88
N LEU A 56 -9.77 4.48 6.07
CA LEU A 56 -9.10 3.18 6.15
C LEU A 56 -8.42 2.93 7.50
N LEU A 57 -7.76 3.94 8.07
CA LEU A 57 -7.13 3.85 9.39
C LEU A 57 -8.17 3.62 10.50
N VAL A 58 -9.27 4.38 10.49
CA VAL A 58 -10.38 4.20 11.43
C VAL A 58 -10.99 2.81 11.30
N CYS A 59 -11.23 2.33 10.08
CA CYS A 59 -11.68 0.96 9.86
C CYS A 59 -10.67 -0.07 10.40
N GLY A 60 -9.36 0.16 10.23
CA GLY A 60 -8.31 -0.68 10.80
C GLY A 60 -8.37 -0.77 12.34
N VAL A 61 -8.56 0.37 13.01
CA VAL A 61 -8.76 0.43 14.47
C VAL A 61 -9.99 -0.39 14.89
N ILE A 62 -11.13 -0.19 14.22
CA ILE A 62 -12.37 -0.92 14.51
C ILE A 62 -12.17 -2.44 14.36
N VAL A 63 -11.57 -2.88 13.25
CA VAL A 63 -11.30 -4.31 12.99
C VAL A 63 -10.34 -4.90 14.01
N ALA A 64 -9.31 -4.16 14.42
CA ALA A 64 -8.35 -4.61 15.44
C ALA A 64 -9.03 -4.77 16.81
N ILE A 65 -9.83 -3.79 17.25
CA ILE A 65 -10.59 -3.85 18.51
C ILE A 65 -11.55 -5.06 18.48
N PHE A 66 -12.30 -5.22 17.40
CA PHE A 66 -13.22 -6.35 17.23
C PHE A 66 -12.51 -7.70 17.40
N ASN A 67 -11.33 -7.86 16.79
CA ASN A 67 -10.58 -9.12 16.89
C ASN A 67 -9.94 -9.33 18.27
N ILE A 68 -9.55 -8.28 19.00
CA ILE A 68 -9.11 -8.40 20.40
C ILE A 68 -10.25 -8.94 21.27
N VAL A 69 -11.45 -8.37 21.15
CA VAL A 69 -12.65 -8.83 21.88
C VAL A 69 -12.96 -10.28 21.53
N ARG A 70 -12.91 -10.62 20.24
CA ARG A 70 -13.12 -12.00 19.76
C ARG A 70 -12.12 -12.99 20.36
N ILE A 71 -10.83 -12.65 20.42
CA ILE A 71 -9.79 -13.50 21.02
C ILE A 71 -10.07 -13.74 22.50
N TYR A 72 -10.47 -12.68 23.22
CA TYR A 72 -10.76 -12.77 24.65
C TYR A 72 -11.91 -13.76 24.93
N ILE A 73 -12.99 -13.68 24.15
CA ILE A 73 -14.13 -14.60 24.23
C ILE A 73 -13.74 -16.04 23.81
N SER A 74 -12.85 -16.16 22.85
CA SER A 74 -12.49 -17.44 22.20
C SER A 74 -11.41 -18.24 22.92
N HIS A 75 -10.85 -17.75 24.04
CA HIS A 75 -9.74 -18.37 24.78
C HIS A 75 -8.53 -18.76 23.89
N LEU A 76 -8.26 -17.97 22.84
CA LEU A 76 -7.09 -18.17 21.99
C LEU A 76 -5.79 -17.83 22.75
N PRO A 77 -4.63 -18.37 22.34
CA PRO A 77 -3.35 -18.09 23.00
C PRO A 77 -3.07 -16.58 23.14
N LYS A 78 -2.65 -16.17 24.34
CA LYS A 78 -2.37 -14.75 24.68
C LYS A 78 -1.37 -14.07 23.73
N ALA A 79 -0.47 -14.85 23.12
CA ALA A 79 0.49 -14.36 22.13
C ALA A 79 -0.18 -13.69 20.91
N TYR A 80 -1.32 -14.20 20.44
CA TYR A 80 -2.04 -13.59 19.31
C TYR A 80 -2.68 -12.26 19.71
N SER A 81 -3.19 -12.15 20.94
CA SER A 81 -3.72 -10.89 21.49
C SER A 81 -2.67 -9.79 21.51
N LEU A 82 -1.43 -10.14 21.91
CA LEU A 82 -0.31 -9.20 21.93
C LEU A 82 -0.01 -8.66 20.52
N ILE A 83 0.01 -9.51 19.50
CA ILE A 83 0.30 -9.09 18.12
C ILE A 83 -0.81 -8.22 17.56
N ILE A 84 -2.09 -8.55 17.83
CA ILE A 84 -3.20 -7.67 17.45
C ILE A 84 -3.13 -6.34 18.21
N GLY A 85 -2.73 -6.36 19.48
CA GLY A 85 -2.48 -5.15 20.27
C GLY A 85 -1.40 -4.26 19.65
N ILE A 86 -0.29 -4.83 19.19
CA ILE A 86 0.74 -4.10 18.44
C ILE A 86 0.15 -3.49 17.16
N ALA A 87 -0.61 -4.26 16.38
CA ALA A 87 -1.25 -3.76 15.17
C ALA A 87 -2.22 -2.61 15.47
N LEU A 88 -3.00 -2.69 16.56
CA LEU A 88 -3.87 -1.61 17.03
C LEU A 88 -3.05 -0.36 17.37
N CYS A 89 -1.95 -0.49 18.12
CA CYS A 89 -1.06 0.63 18.44
C CYS A 89 -0.49 1.28 17.17
N VAL A 90 -0.12 0.49 16.16
CA VAL A 90 0.33 1.00 14.86
C VAL A 90 -0.76 1.79 14.17
N PHE A 91 -2.00 1.28 14.10
CA PHE A 91 -3.11 2.02 13.48
C PHE A 91 -3.43 3.33 14.21
N ILE A 92 -3.46 3.32 15.55
CA ILE A 92 -3.69 4.53 16.35
C ILE A 92 -2.56 5.54 16.17
N PHE A 93 -1.31 5.08 16.17
CA PHE A 93 -0.15 5.94 15.95
C PHE A 93 -0.18 6.58 14.56
N LEU A 94 -0.48 5.81 13.51
CA LEU A 94 -0.59 6.33 12.16
C LEU A 94 -1.74 7.35 12.04
N LEU A 95 -2.90 7.06 12.64
CA LEU A 95 -4.03 7.98 12.68
C LEU A 95 -3.66 9.29 13.41
N TYR A 96 -3.01 9.19 14.57
CA TYR A 96 -2.52 10.34 15.31
C TYR A 96 -1.50 11.14 14.48
N SER A 97 -0.59 10.45 13.79
CA SER A 97 0.43 11.11 12.98
C SER A 97 -0.17 11.89 11.82
N GLU A 98 -1.18 11.34 11.14
CA GLU A 98 -1.88 11.98 10.03
C GLU A 98 -2.71 13.19 10.47
N MET A 99 -3.30 13.12 11.67
CA MET A 99 -4.17 14.17 12.21
C MET A 99 -3.37 15.31 12.84
N PHE A 100 -2.26 15.03 13.52
CA PHE A 100 -1.62 15.98 14.43
C PHE A 100 -0.13 16.24 14.18
N LEU A 101 0.64 15.27 13.67
CA LEU A 101 2.10 15.39 13.58
C LEU A 101 2.59 15.86 12.20
N LEU A 102 1.96 15.40 11.12
CA LEU A 102 2.34 15.76 9.77
C LEU A 102 1.93 17.21 9.49
N LYS A 103 2.92 18.11 9.50
CA LYS A 103 2.76 19.48 8.99
C LYS A 103 2.45 19.40 7.50
N ARG A 104 1.25 19.80 7.12
CA ARG A 104 0.82 19.85 5.72
C ARG A 104 1.12 21.23 5.16
N VAL A 105 1.89 21.29 4.08
CA VAL A 105 2.19 22.54 3.41
C VAL A 105 1.06 22.86 2.44
N PHE A 106 0.37 23.98 2.68
CA PHE A 106 -0.56 24.54 1.72
C PHE A 106 0.25 25.29 0.67
N VAL A 107 0.11 24.89 -0.60
CA VAL A 107 0.71 25.58 -1.74
C VAL A 107 -0.42 26.30 -2.45
N ASP A 108 -0.37 27.62 -2.48
CA ASP A 108 -1.48 28.45 -2.95
C ASP A 108 -1.58 28.36 -4.47
N PHE A 109 -2.81 28.19 -4.97
CA PHE A 109 -3.07 27.88 -6.38
C PHE A 109 -2.79 29.07 -7.30
N PHE A 110 -2.99 30.28 -6.80
CA PHE A 110 -2.81 31.53 -7.55
C PHE A 110 -1.43 32.16 -7.36
N SER A 111 -0.55 31.55 -6.57
CA SER A 111 0.80 32.05 -6.35
C SER A 111 1.71 31.71 -7.53
N PHE A 112 2.12 32.73 -8.29
CA PHE A 112 3.09 32.60 -9.37
C PHE A 112 4.46 32.08 -8.89
N LYS A 113 4.81 32.33 -7.62
CA LYS A 113 6.04 31.83 -7.02
C LYS A 113 6.01 30.31 -6.85
N ASP A 114 4.85 29.77 -6.49
CA ASP A 114 4.67 28.34 -6.28
C ASP A 114 4.61 27.57 -7.60
N SER A 115 4.05 28.17 -8.65
CA SER A 115 4.03 27.57 -10.00
C SER A 115 5.42 27.46 -10.63
N ILE A 116 6.32 28.43 -10.40
CA ILE A 116 7.72 28.35 -10.83
C ILE A 116 8.46 27.26 -10.05
N THR A 117 8.28 27.20 -8.72
CA THR A 117 8.94 26.22 -7.86
C THR A 117 8.56 24.77 -8.21
N LEU A 118 7.34 24.56 -8.71
CA LEU A 118 6.85 23.25 -9.17
C LEU A 118 7.50 22.75 -10.47
N ASN A 119 8.09 23.63 -11.26
CA ASN A 119 8.83 23.26 -12.46
C ASN A 119 10.31 22.96 -12.19
N GLU A 120 10.80 23.22 -10.97
CA GLU A 120 12.17 22.91 -10.58
C GLU A 120 12.31 21.42 -10.20
N GLU A 121 13.44 20.79 -10.57
CA GLU A 121 13.75 19.40 -10.20
C GLU A 121 13.72 19.16 -8.68
N LYS A 122 13.97 20.21 -7.88
CA LYS A 122 13.90 20.16 -6.42
C LYS A 122 12.51 19.81 -5.89
N ALA A 123 11.44 20.02 -6.67
CA ALA A 123 10.07 19.68 -6.31
C ALA A 123 9.83 18.16 -6.17
N PHE A 124 10.75 17.33 -6.66
CA PHE A 124 10.66 15.86 -6.61
C PHE A 124 11.59 15.21 -5.57
N HIS A 125 12.34 16.01 -4.80
CA HIS A 125 13.16 15.46 -3.72
C HIS A 125 12.30 14.86 -2.62
N LYS A 126 12.62 13.61 -2.24
CA LYS A 126 11.97 12.91 -1.14
C LYS A 126 12.50 13.41 0.20
N ASN A 127 11.58 13.72 1.10
CA ASN A 127 11.93 13.94 2.50
C ASN A 127 12.31 12.62 3.19
N ILE A 128 13.11 12.70 4.26
CA ILE A 128 13.60 11.52 5.00
C ILE A 128 12.44 10.61 5.44
N TYR A 129 11.34 11.17 5.93
CA TYR A 129 10.17 10.37 6.34
C TYR A 129 9.54 9.59 5.17
N GLN A 130 9.57 10.15 3.95
CA GLN A 130 9.05 9.51 2.75
C GLN A 130 9.94 8.34 2.34
N ILE A 131 11.26 8.54 2.40
CA ILE A 131 12.27 7.51 2.11
C ILE A 131 12.13 6.35 3.09
N VAL A 132 12.08 6.64 4.39
CA VAL A 132 11.93 5.62 5.43
C VAL A 132 10.62 4.87 5.26
N GLY A 133 9.52 5.56 4.99
CA GLY A 133 8.22 4.94 4.74
C GLY A 133 8.25 4.00 3.54
N ASP A 134 8.70 4.48 2.39
CA ASP A 134 8.77 3.69 1.15
C ASP A 134 9.58 2.40 1.34
N TYR A 135 10.79 2.49 1.89
CA TYR A 135 11.67 1.34 2.03
C TYR A 135 11.25 0.40 3.15
N PHE A 136 10.65 0.91 4.24
CA PHE A 136 10.05 0.05 5.26
C PHE A 136 8.94 -0.83 4.65
N PHE A 137 8.02 -0.24 3.90
CA PHE A 137 6.93 -0.97 3.26
C PHE A 137 7.43 -1.95 2.21
N TYR A 138 8.38 -1.52 1.37
CA TYR A 138 8.97 -2.39 0.35
C TYR A 138 9.68 -3.61 0.98
N CYS A 139 10.54 -3.40 1.97
CA CYS A 139 11.27 -4.48 2.63
C CYS A 139 10.32 -5.47 3.31
N PHE A 140 9.30 -4.98 4.01
CA PHE A 140 8.42 -5.83 4.79
C PHE A 140 7.37 -6.56 3.94
N PHE A 141 6.79 -5.90 2.93
CA PHE A 141 5.69 -6.45 2.13
C PHE A 141 6.09 -7.01 0.78
N VAL A 142 7.30 -6.73 0.28
CA VAL A 142 7.79 -7.30 -0.99
C VAL A 142 8.98 -8.23 -0.74
N VAL A 143 10.06 -7.74 -0.13
CA VAL A 143 11.31 -8.51 0.00
C VAL A 143 11.15 -9.69 0.94
N LEU A 144 10.67 -9.47 2.16
CA LEU A 144 10.50 -10.53 3.17
C LEU A 144 9.62 -11.68 2.70
N PRO A 145 8.38 -11.46 2.19
CA PRO A 145 7.56 -12.56 1.68
C PRO A 145 8.21 -13.28 0.48
N SER A 146 8.88 -12.53 -0.41
CA SER A 146 9.58 -13.11 -1.56
C SER A 146 10.75 -13.99 -1.12
N ALA A 147 11.54 -13.56 -0.15
CA ALA A 147 12.65 -14.33 0.42
C ALA A 147 12.15 -15.64 1.07
N VAL A 148 11.08 -15.58 1.86
CA VAL A 148 10.47 -16.78 2.47
C VAL A 148 10.03 -17.78 1.41
N TYR A 149 9.47 -17.30 0.30
CA TYR A 149 8.96 -18.16 -0.77
C TYR A 149 10.07 -18.73 -1.68
N LEU A 150 11.11 -17.95 -1.96
CA LEU A 150 12.27 -18.40 -2.74
C LEU A 150 13.07 -19.46 -1.98
N LEU A 151 13.31 -19.24 -0.69
CA LEU A 151 14.08 -20.13 0.16
C LEU A 151 13.26 -21.28 0.75
N SER A 152 11.95 -21.32 0.45
CA SER A 152 11.00 -22.34 0.95
C SER A 152 11.09 -22.56 2.47
N PHE A 153 11.26 -21.47 3.24
CA PHE A 153 11.42 -21.57 4.68
C PHE A 153 10.14 -22.09 5.35
N THR A 154 10.24 -23.21 6.05
CA THR A 154 9.16 -23.77 6.87
C THR A 154 9.37 -23.43 8.33
N PHE A 155 8.48 -22.62 8.90
CA PHE A 155 8.62 -22.06 10.24
C PHE A 155 7.88 -22.86 11.34
N ASP A 156 7.81 -24.18 11.22
CA ASP A 156 6.83 -24.98 11.99
C ASP A 156 7.25 -25.28 13.45
N LYS A 157 8.53 -25.11 13.79
CA LYS A 157 9.09 -25.58 15.08
C LYS A 157 8.93 -24.61 16.25
N SER A 158 8.76 -23.30 16.02
CA SER A 158 8.67 -22.29 17.09
C SER A 158 7.34 -21.51 17.06
N THR A 159 6.89 -21.03 18.21
CA THR A 159 5.68 -20.18 18.31
C THR A 159 5.80 -18.93 17.43
N ILE A 160 6.99 -18.32 17.41
CA ILE A 160 7.33 -17.18 16.54
C ILE A 160 7.21 -17.58 15.07
N GLY A 161 7.68 -18.77 14.73
CA GLY A 161 7.60 -19.28 13.37
C GLY A 161 6.16 -19.48 12.88
N LYS A 162 5.29 -20.02 13.74
CA LYS A 162 3.85 -20.15 13.44
C LYS A 162 3.16 -18.79 13.25
N ILE A 163 3.55 -17.80 14.06
CA ILE A 163 3.09 -16.42 13.90
C ILE A 163 3.56 -15.86 12.55
N LEU A 164 4.85 -16.01 12.22
CA LEU A 164 5.41 -15.50 10.97
C LEU A 164 4.76 -16.13 9.73
N GLN A 165 4.45 -17.43 9.79
CA GLN A 165 3.73 -18.14 8.75
C GLN A 165 2.27 -17.66 8.64
N LEU A 166 1.62 -17.38 9.76
CA LEU A 166 0.25 -16.85 9.79
C LEU A 166 0.18 -15.43 9.22
N THR A 167 1.15 -14.58 9.57
CA THR A 167 1.22 -13.17 9.14
C THR A 167 1.95 -12.98 7.82
N GLN A 168 2.21 -14.04 7.05
CA GLN A 168 2.84 -13.88 5.74
C GLN A 168 1.94 -13.04 4.80
N PRO A 169 2.48 -11.97 4.17
CA PRO A 169 1.76 -11.19 3.17
C PRO A 169 1.23 -12.06 2.02
N GLY A 170 -0.02 -11.80 1.61
CA GLY A 170 -0.63 -12.47 0.46
C GLY A 170 -0.20 -11.83 -0.86
N PHE A 171 -0.44 -12.52 -1.98
CA PHE A 171 -0.07 -12.03 -3.31
C PHE A 171 -0.67 -10.65 -3.64
N ASN A 172 -1.97 -10.45 -3.39
CA ASN A 172 -2.61 -9.15 -3.60
C ASN A 172 -2.00 -8.03 -2.74
N VAL A 173 -1.48 -8.35 -1.56
CA VAL A 173 -0.79 -7.37 -0.70
C VAL A 173 0.51 -6.93 -1.36
N ILE A 174 1.30 -7.87 -1.89
CA ILE A 174 2.53 -7.58 -2.64
C ILE A 174 2.22 -6.71 -3.87
N VAL A 175 1.21 -7.10 -4.67
CA VAL A 175 0.79 -6.34 -5.87
C VAL A 175 0.35 -4.94 -5.50
N CYS A 176 -0.44 -4.77 -4.44
CA CYS A 176 -0.87 -3.46 -3.96
C CYS A 176 0.30 -2.60 -3.45
N THR A 177 1.28 -3.19 -2.77
CA THR A 177 2.49 -2.47 -2.34
C THR A 177 3.28 -1.98 -3.56
N LEU A 178 3.46 -2.84 -4.56
CA LEU A 178 4.15 -2.45 -5.80
C LEU A 178 3.35 -1.43 -6.61
N PHE A 179 2.02 -1.47 -6.57
CA PHE A 179 1.18 -0.46 -7.20
C PHE A 179 1.42 0.92 -6.59
N GLY A 180 1.43 1.01 -5.25
CA GLY A 180 1.85 2.23 -4.57
C GLY A 180 3.24 2.64 -5.02
N PHE A 181 4.21 1.74 -4.93
CA PHE A 181 5.60 2.03 -5.29
C PHE A 181 5.80 2.49 -6.75
N ALA A 182 4.99 2.00 -7.68
CA ALA A 182 4.97 2.40 -9.09
C ALA A 182 4.63 3.88 -9.30
N ILE A 183 3.89 4.48 -8.37
CA ILE A 183 3.50 5.90 -8.39
C ILE A 183 4.67 6.74 -7.85
N THR A 184 5.80 6.63 -8.53
CA THR A 184 7.03 7.36 -8.20
C THR A 184 7.59 7.98 -9.48
N PRO A 185 8.03 9.25 -9.45
CA PRO A 185 8.66 9.88 -10.61
C PRO A 185 10.12 9.41 -10.75
N PHE A 186 10.33 8.20 -11.26
CA PHE A 186 11.63 7.51 -11.29
C PHE A 186 12.77 8.36 -11.89
N PHE A 187 12.51 9.06 -12.99
CA PHE A 187 13.56 9.82 -13.70
C PHE A 187 13.75 11.25 -13.18
N LYS A 188 12.80 11.78 -12.40
CA LYS A 188 12.85 13.17 -11.87
C LYS A 188 13.30 13.25 -10.42
N GLY A 189 13.37 12.12 -9.70
CA GLY A 189 13.72 12.05 -8.28
C GLY A 189 15.23 12.01 -7.95
N GLY A 190 16.11 12.30 -8.91
CA GLY A 190 17.57 12.17 -8.75
C GLY A 190 18.00 10.72 -8.47
N ILE A 191 19.09 10.54 -7.71
CA ILE A 191 19.67 9.21 -7.39
C ILE A 191 18.64 8.28 -6.75
N TYR A 192 17.83 8.79 -5.82
CA TYR A 192 16.80 7.99 -5.15
C TYR A 192 15.73 7.48 -6.13
N GLY A 193 15.37 8.27 -7.16
CA GLY A 193 14.45 7.83 -8.20
C GLY A 193 14.97 6.62 -8.99
N TYR A 194 16.28 6.55 -9.26
CA TYR A 194 16.90 5.38 -9.90
C TYR A 194 16.97 4.16 -8.98
N ILE A 195 17.25 4.37 -7.68
CA ILE A 195 17.18 3.29 -6.67
C ILE A 195 15.77 2.71 -6.64
N ASP A 196 14.75 3.57 -6.62
CA ASP A 196 13.36 3.15 -6.66
C ASP A 196 13.04 2.40 -7.96
N LEU A 197 13.57 2.82 -9.10
CA LEU A 197 13.39 2.08 -10.36
C LEU A 197 13.94 0.65 -10.26
N VAL A 198 15.16 0.49 -9.75
CA VAL A 198 15.80 -0.83 -9.58
C VAL A 198 14.98 -1.71 -8.64
N LEU A 199 14.57 -1.18 -7.49
CA LEU A 199 13.71 -1.89 -6.54
C LEU A 199 12.36 -2.25 -7.17
N PHE A 200 11.79 -1.36 -7.97
CA PHE A 200 10.52 -1.62 -8.63
C PHE A 200 10.64 -2.78 -9.64
N VAL A 201 11.67 -2.77 -10.48
CA VAL A 201 11.95 -3.85 -11.44
C VAL A 201 12.18 -5.17 -10.70
N LEU A 202 12.96 -5.19 -9.62
CA LEU A 202 13.15 -6.38 -8.79
C LEU A 202 11.82 -6.90 -8.22
N GLY A 203 10.93 -6.00 -7.80
CA GLY A 203 9.59 -6.34 -7.33
C GLY A 203 8.72 -6.97 -8.42
N LEU A 204 8.75 -6.42 -9.64
CA LEU A 204 8.07 -7.00 -10.80
C LEU A 204 8.63 -8.38 -11.16
N CYS A 205 9.94 -8.58 -11.08
CA CYS A 205 10.56 -9.89 -11.29
C CYS A 205 10.06 -10.92 -10.25
N PHE A 206 9.94 -10.53 -8.98
CA PHE A 206 9.37 -11.43 -7.96
C PHE A 206 7.91 -11.77 -8.27
N VAL A 207 7.07 -10.79 -8.60
CA VAL A 207 5.67 -11.03 -8.98
C VAL A 207 5.58 -11.94 -10.21
N GLY A 208 6.39 -11.70 -11.23
CA GLY A 208 6.46 -12.54 -12.43
C GLY A 208 6.85 -13.99 -12.09
N TYR A 209 7.85 -14.18 -11.23
CA TYR A 209 8.24 -15.50 -10.74
C TYR A 209 7.12 -16.19 -9.96
N TYR A 210 6.42 -15.46 -9.07
CA TYR A 210 5.24 -15.98 -8.38
C TYR A 210 4.16 -16.41 -9.35
N CYS A 211 3.89 -15.59 -10.38
CA CYS A 211 2.89 -15.91 -11.39
C CYS A 211 3.24 -17.17 -12.18
N PHE A 212 4.51 -17.33 -12.55
CA PHE A 212 4.98 -18.53 -13.23
C PHE A 212 4.84 -19.79 -12.36
N LYS A 213 5.31 -19.73 -11.11
CA LYS A 213 5.28 -20.88 -10.19
C LYS A 213 3.86 -21.27 -9.76
N ARG A 214 2.93 -20.32 -9.69
CA ARG A 214 1.54 -20.53 -9.23
C ARG A 214 0.49 -20.39 -10.34
N TYR A 215 0.88 -20.43 -11.62
CA TYR A 215 0.02 -20.13 -12.77
C TYR A 215 -1.38 -20.78 -12.70
N SER A 216 -1.44 -22.08 -12.35
CA SER A 216 -2.70 -22.84 -12.27
C SER A 216 -3.58 -22.50 -11.04
N SER A 217 -3.09 -21.69 -10.11
CA SER A 217 -3.73 -21.40 -8.82
C SER A 217 -3.94 -19.90 -8.58
N ILE A 218 -3.85 -19.08 -9.62
CA ILE A 218 -4.16 -17.64 -9.56
C ILE A 218 -5.67 -17.48 -9.73
N ASP A 219 -6.28 -16.76 -8.79
CA ASP A 219 -7.72 -16.45 -8.83
C ASP A 219 -7.97 -15.20 -9.70
N SER A 220 -9.18 -15.04 -10.25
CA SER A 220 -9.50 -13.92 -11.16
C SER A 220 -9.23 -12.53 -10.57
N TYR A 221 -9.41 -12.35 -9.26
CA TYR A 221 -9.08 -11.09 -8.57
C TYR A 221 -7.57 -10.80 -8.55
N GLU A 222 -6.73 -11.84 -8.41
CA GLU A 222 -5.26 -11.68 -8.46
C GLU A 222 -4.82 -11.25 -9.87
N TYR A 223 -5.42 -11.83 -10.92
CA TYR A 223 -5.19 -11.41 -12.32
C TYR A 223 -5.60 -9.96 -12.57
N PHE A 224 -6.79 -9.58 -12.11
CA PHE A 224 -7.29 -8.23 -12.31
C PHE A 224 -6.42 -7.19 -11.60
N ASN A 225 -5.97 -7.50 -10.38
CA ASN A 225 -5.10 -6.60 -9.63
C ASN A 225 -3.73 -6.45 -10.31
N LEU A 226 -3.19 -7.55 -10.85
CA LEU A 226 -1.96 -7.52 -11.62
C LEU A 226 -2.11 -6.72 -12.92
N PHE A 227 -3.25 -6.83 -13.60
CA PHE A 227 -3.56 -6.02 -14.77
C PHE A 227 -3.55 -4.51 -14.42
N LEU A 228 -4.18 -4.11 -13.32
CA LEU A 228 -4.14 -2.71 -12.86
C LEU A 228 -2.71 -2.24 -12.55
N LEU A 229 -1.87 -3.08 -11.96
CA LEU A 229 -0.45 -2.79 -11.77
C LEU A 229 0.26 -2.50 -13.09
N LEU A 230 0.04 -3.32 -14.12
CA LEU A 230 0.63 -3.09 -15.44
C LEU A 230 0.11 -1.80 -16.10
N VAL A 231 -1.18 -1.51 -15.95
CA VAL A 231 -1.77 -0.26 -16.46
C VAL A 231 -1.14 0.97 -15.80
N VAL A 232 -0.98 0.97 -14.46
CA VAL A 232 -0.34 2.12 -13.80
C VAL A 232 1.13 2.26 -14.19
N CYS A 233 1.86 1.14 -14.40
CA CYS A 233 3.22 1.20 -14.94
C CYS A 233 3.27 1.91 -16.28
N PHE A 234 2.35 1.53 -17.18
CA PHE A 234 2.25 2.13 -18.51
C PHE A 234 1.97 3.63 -18.40
N VAL A 235 0.99 4.03 -17.60
CA VAL A 235 0.63 5.44 -17.39
C VAL A 235 1.80 6.23 -16.81
N MET A 236 2.54 5.69 -15.84
CA MET A 236 3.67 6.39 -15.22
C MET A 236 4.90 6.50 -16.15
N LEU A 237 5.12 5.53 -17.05
CA LEU A 237 6.23 5.55 -17.99
C LEU A 237 6.00 6.48 -19.18
N PHE A 238 4.76 6.54 -19.69
CA PHE A 238 4.43 7.30 -20.90
C PHE A 238 3.71 8.62 -20.64
N GLY A 239 3.19 8.83 -19.43
CA GLY A 239 2.45 10.03 -19.07
C GLY A 239 3.33 11.26 -18.93
N ASN A 240 2.90 12.39 -19.51
CA ASN A 240 3.53 13.67 -19.30
C ASN A 240 2.87 14.44 -18.15
N PHE A 241 3.35 14.23 -16.93
CA PHE A 241 2.78 14.87 -15.75
C PHE A 241 3.26 16.33 -15.60
N LYS A 242 2.35 17.27 -15.85
CA LYS A 242 2.50 18.70 -15.56
C LYS A 242 1.87 19.03 -14.20
N PHE A 243 2.43 19.98 -13.45
CA PHE A 243 1.90 20.48 -12.16
C PHE A 243 1.78 19.45 -11.01
N VAL A 244 2.59 18.40 -11.03
CA VAL A 244 2.67 17.40 -9.96
C VAL A 244 4.01 17.51 -9.22
N ASN A 245 4.00 17.42 -7.90
CA ASN A 245 5.20 17.40 -7.06
C ASN A 245 5.43 16.04 -6.37
N GLY A 246 6.63 15.83 -5.82
CA GLY A 246 6.98 14.60 -5.09
C GLY A 246 6.06 14.31 -3.90
N GLU A 247 5.55 15.35 -3.24
CA GLU A 247 4.64 15.23 -2.11
C GLU A 247 3.25 14.72 -2.52
N SER A 248 2.72 15.15 -3.67
CA SER A 248 1.46 14.63 -4.22
C SER A 248 1.56 13.13 -4.55
N TYR A 249 2.66 12.70 -5.16
CA TYR A 249 2.91 11.28 -5.38
C TYR A 249 2.99 10.51 -4.05
N PHE A 250 3.65 11.07 -3.04
CA PHE A 250 3.74 10.43 -1.73
C PHE A 250 2.39 10.31 -1.03
N GLU A 251 1.51 11.32 -1.10
CA GLU A 251 0.16 11.23 -0.53
C GLU A 251 -0.63 10.07 -1.12
N VAL A 252 -0.56 9.86 -2.44
CA VAL A 252 -1.21 8.70 -3.07
C VAL A 252 -0.59 7.38 -2.59
N ARG A 253 0.75 7.29 -2.61
CA ARG A 253 1.49 6.08 -2.16
C ARG A 253 1.12 5.69 -0.74
N LYS A 254 1.05 6.67 0.13
CA LYS A 254 0.71 6.51 1.53
C LYS A 254 -0.68 5.90 1.73
N VAL A 255 -1.68 6.27 0.92
CA VAL A 255 -3.01 5.64 0.98
C VAL A 255 -2.93 4.16 0.58
N PHE A 256 -2.17 3.82 -0.46
CA PHE A 256 -1.96 2.41 -0.82
C PHE A 256 -1.20 1.65 0.27
N TYR A 257 -0.22 2.26 0.93
CA TYR A 257 0.46 1.66 2.09
C TYR A 257 -0.48 1.42 3.28
N ILE A 258 -1.37 2.36 3.57
CA ILE A 258 -2.43 2.19 4.58
C ILE A 258 -3.36 1.04 4.18
N LEU A 259 -3.76 0.97 2.91
CA LEU A 259 -4.59 -0.12 2.40
C LEU A 259 -3.89 -1.48 2.52
N VAL A 260 -2.60 -1.56 2.19
CA VAL A 260 -1.73 -2.74 2.37
C VAL A 260 -1.73 -3.19 3.82
N LEU A 261 -1.50 -2.28 4.78
CA LEU A 261 -1.56 -2.59 6.21
C LEU A 261 -2.93 -3.12 6.62
N PHE A 262 -4.00 -2.44 6.21
CA PHE A 262 -5.36 -2.85 6.50
C PHE A 262 -5.66 -4.26 5.97
N GLY A 263 -5.37 -4.51 4.69
CA GLY A 263 -5.58 -5.80 4.05
C GLY A 263 -4.74 -6.91 4.66
N TRP A 264 -3.47 -6.64 4.95
CA TRP A 264 -2.58 -7.58 5.61
C TRP A 264 -3.09 -7.98 6.99
N CYS A 265 -3.37 -6.99 7.85
CA CYS A 265 -3.91 -7.18 9.20
C CYS A 265 -5.20 -7.99 9.18
N ASN A 266 -6.18 -7.59 8.36
CA ASN A 266 -7.48 -8.25 8.29
C ASN A 266 -7.36 -9.71 7.82
N ASN A 267 -6.46 -9.99 6.87
CA ASN A 267 -6.26 -11.34 6.34
C ASN A 267 -5.80 -12.33 7.41
N TRP A 268 -4.80 -11.98 8.24
CA TRP A 268 -4.31 -12.91 9.26
C TRP A 268 -5.17 -12.91 10.52
N MET A 269 -5.76 -11.79 10.92
CA MET A 269 -6.66 -11.72 12.08
C MET A 269 -7.91 -12.60 11.87
N MET A 270 -8.46 -12.63 10.65
CA MET A 270 -9.66 -13.41 10.36
C MET A 270 -9.39 -14.91 10.19
N LYS A 271 -8.15 -15.31 9.88
CA LYS A 271 -7.72 -16.73 9.86
C LYS A 271 -7.65 -17.37 11.25
N LEU A 272 -7.60 -16.56 12.31
CA LEU A 272 -7.66 -17.05 13.67
C LEU A 272 -9.07 -17.57 13.96
N THR A 273 -9.30 -18.87 13.71
CA THR A 273 -10.54 -19.56 14.11
C THR A 273 -10.29 -20.37 15.36
N THR A 274 -11.27 -20.40 16.26
CA THR A 274 -11.34 -21.35 17.36
C THR A 274 -11.23 -22.77 16.80
N LYS A 275 -10.40 -23.62 17.42
CA LYS A 275 -10.57 -25.07 17.25
C LYS A 275 -12.03 -25.36 17.59
N LYS A 276 -12.81 -25.89 16.64
CA LYS A 276 -14.05 -26.57 17.00
C LYS A 276 -13.67 -27.61 18.05
N LYS A 277 -14.19 -27.49 19.27
CA LYS A 277 -14.32 -28.64 20.15
C LYS A 277 -15.17 -29.63 19.34
N ILE A 278 -14.54 -30.70 18.86
CA ILE A 278 -15.22 -31.94 18.50
C ILE A 278 -15.67 -32.55 19.81
#